data_AF-A0A1Q5KJD5-F1
#
_entry.id   AF-A0A1Q5KJD5-F1
#
_cell.length_a   1.000
_cell.length_b   1.000
_cell.length_c   1.000
_cell.angle_alpha   90.00
_cell.angle_beta   90.00
_cell.angle_gamma   90.00
#
_symmetry.space_group_name_H-M   'P 1'
#
loop_
_entity.id
_entity.type
_entity.pdbx_description
1 polymer ?
#
loop_
_entity_poly.entity_id
_entity_poly.type
_entity_poly.pdbx_seq_one_letter_code
_entity_poly.pdbx_strand_id
1 'polypeptide(L)' 'MRRSTALRLAAPSVLAGLAATACGTGVADDRVNAGPSSLDAFADRVIPGLRRRSRFRTHCTRRTLRDHLGLPRSSRRA' A
#
# COMPACT_ATOMS: atom_id res chain seq x y z
N MET A 1 -41.92 -31.97 36.65
CA MET A 1 -41.00 -32.39 35.58
C MET A 1 -39.69 -31.63 35.75
N ARG A 2 -38.62 -32.34 36.13
CA ARG A 2 -37.27 -31.78 36.39
C ARG A 2 -36.40 -32.03 35.17
N ARG A 3 -35.82 -30.99 34.57
CA ARG A 3 -34.70 -31.09 33.63
C ARG A 3 -33.72 -29.97 33.95
N SER A 4 -32.80 -30.29 34.85
CA SER A 4 -31.59 -29.52 35.16
C SER A 4 -30.39 -30.32 34.65
N THR A 5 -29.73 -29.84 33.59
CA THR A 5 -28.44 -30.31 33.08
C THR A 5 -28.03 -29.31 32.00
N ALA A 6 -26.82 -28.79 31.86
CA ALA A 6 -25.62 -28.69 32.68
C ALA A 6 -24.66 -27.82 31.84
N LEU A 7 -23.79 -27.05 32.50
CA LEU A 7 -22.47 -26.58 32.02
C LEU A 7 -22.42 -25.88 30.64
N ARG A 8 -22.29 -24.55 30.54
CA ARG A 8 -21.10 -23.71 30.86
C ARG A 8 -19.76 -24.28 30.35
N LEU A 9 -19.06 -23.43 29.58
CA LEU A 9 -17.61 -23.39 29.22
C LEU A 9 -17.15 -24.18 27.99
N ALA A 10 -16.87 -23.46 26.89
CA ALA A 10 -15.53 -23.41 26.28
C ALA A 10 -15.49 -22.31 25.20
N ALA A 11 -14.48 -21.45 25.29
CA ALA A 11 -14.25 -20.30 24.43
C ALA A 11 -13.79 -20.71 23.02
N PRO A 12 -14.01 -19.87 21.98
CA PRO A 12 -13.50 -20.10 20.64
C PRO A 12 -12.02 -19.69 20.62
N SER A 13 -11.14 -20.57 21.09
CA SER A 13 -9.70 -20.36 21.04
C SER A 13 -9.06 -21.29 20.03
N VAL A 14 -8.58 -20.67 18.95
CA VAL A 14 -7.36 -21.04 18.24
C VAL A 14 -7.46 -22.29 17.37
N LEU A 15 -7.73 -22.04 16.08
CA LEU A 15 -7.13 -22.85 15.01
C LEU A 15 -6.26 -21.92 14.18
N ALA A 16 -5.09 -21.65 14.76
CA ALA A 16 -3.94 -21.10 14.07
C ALA A 16 -3.52 -22.03 12.94
N GLY A 17 -3.12 -21.44 11.80
CA GLY A 17 -2.32 -22.14 10.80
C GLY A 17 -2.97 -22.23 9.43
N LEU A 18 -3.05 -21.10 8.72
CA LEU A 18 -3.06 -21.15 7.26
C LEU A 18 -2.38 -19.89 6.69
N ALA A 19 -1.40 -20.15 5.83
CA ALA A 19 -0.73 -19.22 4.92
C ALA A 19 0.48 -18.43 5.45
N ALA A 20 1.46 -19.15 6.00
CA ALA A 20 2.86 -18.75 5.89
C ALA A 20 3.46 -19.31 4.57
N THR A 21 3.02 -18.80 3.41
CA THR A 21 3.70 -19.09 2.12
C THR A 21 3.34 -18.06 1.04
N ALA A 22 3.90 -16.87 1.17
CA ALA A 22 4.24 -16.05 0.00
C ALA A 22 5.62 -15.45 0.26
N CYS A 23 6.62 -16.31 0.06
CA CYS A 23 8.00 -15.94 -0.17
C CYS A 23 8.05 -15.02 -1.40
N GLY A 24 8.66 -13.86 -1.25
CA GLY A 24 9.31 -13.10 -2.33
C GLY A 24 8.56 -12.99 -3.65
N THR A 25 7.41 -12.32 -3.70
CA THR A 25 7.05 -11.63 -4.94
C THR A 25 7.80 -10.31 -4.94
N GLY A 26 8.97 -10.30 -5.59
CA GLY A 26 9.47 -9.06 -6.15
C GLY A 26 8.34 -8.50 -6.99
N VAL A 27 7.73 -7.42 -6.52
CA VAL A 27 6.78 -6.63 -7.30
C VAL A 27 7.58 -6.00 -8.43
N ALA A 28 7.88 -6.80 -9.45
CA ALA A 28 8.06 -6.29 -10.79
C ALA A 28 6.83 -5.43 -11.09
N ASP A 29 7.05 -4.32 -11.76
CA ASP A 29 6.13 -3.20 -12.00
C ASP A 29 4.84 -3.61 -12.77
N ASP A 30 4.03 -4.49 -12.21
CA ASP A 30 2.78 -4.99 -12.79
C ASP A 30 1.62 -4.07 -12.38
N ARG A 31 1.47 -3.02 -13.19
CA ARG A 31 0.22 -2.29 -13.52
C ARG A 31 -0.88 -2.30 -12.44
N VAL A 32 -0.71 -1.48 -11.41
CA VAL A 32 -1.75 -1.21 -10.39
C VAL A 32 -2.83 -0.21 -10.82
N ASN A 33 -2.99 0.06 -12.13
CA ASN A 33 -3.97 1.03 -12.60
C ASN A 33 -5.14 0.35 -13.30
N ALA A 34 -6.26 0.23 -12.60
CA ALA A 34 -7.54 -0.23 -13.12
C ALA A 34 -8.12 0.82 -14.08
N GLY A 35 -7.52 0.96 -15.26
CA GLY A 35 -7.94 1.89 -16.31
C GLY A 35 -7.51 3.34 -16.08
N PRO A 36 -7.58 4.18 -17.12
CA PRO A 36 -7.15 5.60 -17.05
C PRO A 36 -7.88 6.38 -15.95
N SER A 37 -9.16 6.07 -15.72
CA SER A 37 -10.01 6.76 -14.75
C SER A 37 -9.61 6.57 -13.29
N SER A 38 -8.96 5.45 -12.92
CA SER A 38 -8.58 5.24 -11.52
C SER A 38 -7.45 6.16 -11.08
N LEU A 39 -6.55 6.52 -11.99
CA LEU A 39 -5.45 7.45 -11.69
C LEU A 39 -5.94 8.89 -11.66
N ASP A 40 -6.81 9.28 -12.59
CA ASP A 40 -7.41 10.63 -12.62
C ASP A 40 -8.25 10.88 -11.35
N ALA A 41 -9.13 9.95 -11.00
CA ALA A 41 -9.95 10.06 -9.79
C ALA A 41 -9.11 10.12 -8.50
N PHE A 42 -7.96 9.43 -8.48
CA PHE A 42 -7.01 9.53 -7.37
C PHE A 42 -6.31 10.89 -7.34
N ALA A 43 -5.80 11.34 -8.48
CA ALA A 43 -5.08 12.61 -8.62
C ALA A 43 -5.96 13.78 -8.16
N ASP A 44 -7.21 13.82 -8.62
CA ASP A 44 -8.17 14.88 -8.30
C ASP A 44 -8.53 14.94 -6.81
N ARG A 45 -8.62 13.78 -6.15
CA ARG A 45 -9.06 13.71 -4.75
C ARG A 45 -7.89 13.87 -3.77
N VAL A 46 -6.73 13.28 -4.07
CA VAL A 46 -5.63 13.14 -3.11
C VAL A 46 -4.61 14.26 -3.23
N ILE A 47 -4.22 14.64 -4.46
CA ILE A 47 -3.16 15.64 -4.67
C ILE A 47 -3.52 17.00 -4.03
N PRO A 48 -4.75 17.53 -4.15
CA PRO A 48 -5.10 18.80 -3.48
C PRO A 48 -4.94 18.74 -1.96
N GLY A 49 -5.28 17.61 -1.33
CA GLY A 49 -5.13 17.41 0.11
C GLY A 49 -3.66 17.42 0.55
N LEU A 50 -2.78 16.79 -0.21
CA LEU A 50 -1.34 16.78 0.06
C LEU A 50 -0.69 18.15 -0.19
N ARG A 51 -1.13 18.88 -1.22
CA ARG A 51 -0.66 20.24 -1.52
C ARG A 51 -1.05 21.25 -0.43
N ARG A 52 -2.29 21.20 0.08
CA ARG A 52 -2.72 22.07 1.20
C ARG A 52 -1.89 21.90 2.46
N ARG A 53 -1.31 20.71 2.66
CA ARG A 53 -0.44 20.39 3.80
C ARG A 53 1.05 20.55 3.48
N SER A 54 1.38 21.14 2.33
CA SER A 54 2.77 21.32 1.85
C SER A 54 3.59 20.02 1.77
N ARG A 55 2.93 18.85 1.63
CA ARG A 55 3.60 17.54 1.50
C ARG A 55 3.86 17.13 0.06
N PHE A 56 3.26 17.83 -0.90
CA PHE A 56 3.43 17.55 -2.31
C PHE A 56 3.75 18.83 -3.09
N ARG A 57 4.65 18.73 -4.07
CA ARG A 57 5.10 19.87 -4.87
C ARG A 57 4.00 20.35 -5.83
N THR A 58 4.02 21.64 -6.15
CA THR A 58 3.09 22.26 -7.11
C THR A 58 3.63 22.23 -8.54
N HIS A 59 4.95 22.33 -8.70
CA HIS A 59 5.63 22.30 -10.00
C HIS A 59 6.83 21.34 -9.98
N CYS A 60 6.98 20.61 -11.07
CA CYS A 60 8.18 19.84 -11.38
C CYS A 60 9.25 20.76 -11.96
N THR A 61 10.05 21.40 -11.10
CA THR A 61 11.04 22.40 -11.51
C THR A 61 12.35 21.84 -12.07
N ARG A 62 12.70 20.59 -11.74
CA ARG A 62 13.93 19.94 -12.21
C ARG A 62 13.76 19.28 -13.57
N ARG A 63 14.88 19.04 -14.25
CA ARG A 63 14.90 18.53 -15.64
C ARG A 63 15.03 17.02 -15.75
N THR A 64 15.49 16.34 -14.71
CA THR A 64 15.63 14.88 -14.73
C THR A 64 14.81 14.24 -13.61
N LEU A 65 14.33 13.03 -13.87
CA LEU A 65 13.63 12.22 -12.88
C LEU A 65 14.49 12.00 -11.62
N ARG A 66 15.80 11.76 -11.80
CA ARG A 66 16.74 11.60 -10.68
C ARG A 66 16.77 12.85 -9.81
N ASP A 67 16.83 14.02 -10.43
CA ASP A 67 16.83 15.27 -9.67
C ASP A 67 15.49 15.42 -8.90
N HIS A 68 14.34 15.07 -9.50
CA HIS A 68 13.04 15.11 -8.80
C HIS A 68 12.96 14.16 -7.61
N LEU A 69 13.54 12.98 -7.75
CA LEU A 69 13.57 11.93 -6.71
C LEU A 69 14.71 12.13 -5.68
N GLY A 70 15.61 13.10 -5.88
CA GLY A 70 16.77 13.33 -5.01
C GLY A 70 17.81 12.21 -5.09
N LEU A 71 17.83 11.45 -6.18
CA LEU A 71 18.76 10.34 -6.34
C LEU A 71 20.16 10.86 -6.72
N PRO A 72 21.24 10.32 -6.13
CA PRO A 72 22.61 10.68 -6.53
C PRO A 72 22.81 10.36 -8.00
N ARG A 73 23.69 11.10 -8.70
CA ARG A 73 24.03 10.76 -10.09
C ARG A 73 24.89 9.51 -10.09
N SER A 74 24.53 8.51 -10.90
CA SER A 74 25.34 7.30 -11.04
C SER A 74 26.67 7.70 -11.66
N SER A 75 27.78 7.39 -10.98
CA SER A 75 29.09 7.39 -11.62
C SER A 75 29.03 6.38 -12.76
N ARG A 76 29.22 6.84 -13.99
CA ARG A 76 29.30 5.96 -15.15
C ARG A 76 30.38 4.92 -14.84
N ARG A 77 30.02 3.63 -14.85
CA ARG A 77 31.01 2.56 -14.73
C ARG A 77 31.76 2.56 -16.07
N ALA A 78 33.03 2.92 -16.03
CA ALA A 78 33.94 2.84 -17.18
C ALA A 78 34.38 1.40 -17.40
#